data_AF-A0A1B6G5B9-F1
#
_entry.id   AF-A0A1B6G5B9-F1
#
_cell.length_a   1.000
_cell.length_b   1.000
_cell.length_c   1.000
_cell.angle_alpha   90.00
_cell.angle_beta   90.00
_cell.angle_gamma   90.00
#
_symmetry.space_group_name_H-M   'P 1'
#
loop_
_entity.id
_entity.type
_entity.pdbx_description
1 polymer ?
#
loop_
_entity_poly.entity_id
_entity_poly.type
_entity_poly.pdbx_seq_one_letter_code
_entity_poly.pdbx_strand_id
1 'polypeptide(L)'
;MGKKGKGGGKKKQAKEDKEVLPEVDKEFYEIQITDLNQKLARLRSRCSELESENEDVKKSLQKLDEDRADIIAYLRRTLQSKADEIAELQERLVALQQTREAEKTAFQEKIKSMEHDFKSMHEQLNSEIKLLNGKLNSLEEFRREREDLMNKFIKQEEEMEEQEKRHKIALYEVERKFIVGKDELKKDMENKLLQLSLDFQTTTDIRIATTTQRVIRENVAVNNEINVLMESWKSLHEENADLKKKERDLKIEAEIQREDNKILLKKNLIQNRIIEKISMMQMRLQDTLRAMDHVKWMNKVAEEKLNAAKKALHAEREISQRLKQLLEARDAEECQHVIDLHELRQHCKTLETIIETATDAVRQALNVQEEPDEDEAYNLSQRESLLSILLDLFDKPDLQRTDPTDCEQMQSIDTIIYTKGNLGLISKREEDANGSSTSITSDNKEKASDSITSSSKAPKQKKSAQSISSNTSKRCS
;
A
#
# COMPACT_ATOMS: atom_id res chain seq x y z
N MET A 1 0.67 -68.97 -66.68
CA MET A 1 0.58 -70.20 -67.50
C MET A 1 -0.90 -70.58 -67.63
N GLY A 2 -1.42 -71.22 -68.69
CA GLY A 2 -0.81 -71.53 -69.98
C GLY A 2 -1.25 -72.87 -70.60
N LYS A 3 -2.35 -72.89 -71.39
CA LYS A 3 -2.92 -74.05 -72.14
C LYS A 3 -3.46 -75.18 -71.21
N LYS A 4 -4.50 -75.96 -71.53
CA LYS A 4 -4.94 -76.55 -72.83
C LYS A 4 -6.47 -76.67 -72.90
N GLY A 5 -6.99 -76.76 -74.12
CA GLY A 5 -8.34 -77.28 -74.40
C GLY A 5 -8.32 -78.29 -75.57
N LYS A 6 -9.27 -79.22 -75.55
CA LYS A 6 -9.77 -80.19 -76.57
C LYS A 6 -10.75 -81.09 -75.79
N GLY A 7 -11.97 -81.43 -76.19
CA GLY A 7 -12.59 -81.67 -77.50
C GLY A 7 -13.40 -82.99 -77.36
N GLY A 8 -14.37 -83.38 -78.18
CA GLY A 8 -15.00 -82.73 -79.33
C GLY A 8 -15.81 -83.76 -80.16
N GLY A 9 -17.10 -83.50 -80.41
CA GLY A 9 -18.02 -84.39 -81.15
C GLY A 9 -18.86 -85.33 -80.26
N LYS A 10 -19.96 -85.94 -80.76
CA LYS A 10 -20.54 -85.90 -82.11
C LYS A 10 -22.06 -86.24 -82.08
N LYS A 11 -22.82 -85.78 -83.09
CA LYS A 11 -24.29 -85.93 -83.25
C LYS A 11 -24.86 -87.34 -82.98
N LYS A 12 -26.09 -87.38 -82.43
CA LYS A 12 -27.22 -88.17 -82.99
C LYS A 12 -28.58 -87.57 -82.56
N GLN A 13 -29.61 -87.79 -83.38
CA GLN A 13 -31.02 -87.47 -83.11
C GLN A 13 -31.85 -88.78 -83.07
N ALA A 14 -33.05 -88.70 -82.49
CA ALA A 14 -34.05 -89.76 -82.36
C ALA A 14 -33.62 -90.94 -81.46
N LYS A 15 -34.52 -91.50 -80.63
CA LYS A 15 -35.99 -91.44 -80.67
C LYS A 15 -36.63 -91.01 -79.35
N GLU A 16 -37.91 -90.66 -79.42
CA GLU A 16 -38.85 -90.99 -78.35
C GLU A 16 -39.13 -92.50 -78.41
N ASP A 17 -38.53 -93.28 -77.52
CA ASP A 17 -39.08 -94.59 -77.18
C ASP A 17 -39.86 -94.41 -75.87
N LYS A 18 -41.19 -94.49 -75.95
CA LYS A 18 -42.05 -94.55 -74.76
C LYS A 18 -41.84 -95.90 -74.10
N GLU A 19 -40.87 -96.00 -73.20
CA GLU A 19 -40.85 -97.05 -72.19
C GLU A 19 -42.11 -96.90 -71.34
N VAL A 20 -43.15 -97.64 -71.72
CA VAL A 20 -44.21 -98.02 -70.80
C VAL A 20 -43.54 -98.94 -69.78
N LEU A 21 -43.00 -98.32 -68.73
CA LEU A 21 -42.61 -99.02 -67.51
C LEU A 21 -43.77 -99.95 -67.13
N PRO A 22 -43.51 -101.24 -66.85
CA PRO A 22 -44.51 -102.12 -66.25
C PRO A 22 -45.19 -101.39 -65.08
N GLU A 23 -46.51 -101.54 -64.93
CA GLU A 23 -47.24 -100.82 -63.86
C GLU A 23 -46.63 -101.12 -62.48
N VAL A 24 -46.11 -102.34 -62.27
CA VAL A 24 -45.34 -102.75 -61.09
C VAL A 24 -44.04 -101.94 -60.89
N ASP A 25 -43.30 -101.65 -61.95
CA ASP A 25 -42.07 -100.82 -61.86
C ASP A 25 -42.42 -99.35 -61.60
N LYS A 26 -43.50 -98.86 -62.22
CA LYS A 26 -44.04 -97.51 -61.96
C LYS A 26 -44.49 -97.37 -60.51
N GLU A 27 -45.23 -98.34 -59.98
CA GLU A 27 -45.62 -98.43 -58.56
C GLU A 27 -44.40 -98.53 -57.63
N PHE A 28 -43.39 -99.32 -57.99
CA PHE A 28 -42.14 -99.41 -57.25
C PHE A 28 -41.40 -98.07 -57.18
N TYR A 29 -41.29 -97.34 -58.30
CA TYR A 29 -40.71 -96.00 -58.31
C TYR A 29 -41.58 -94.97 -57.57
N GLU A 30 -42.91 -95.08 -57.59
CA GLU A 30 -43.81 -94.22 -56.81
C GLU A 30 -43.69 -94.48 -55.29
N ILE A 31 -43.54 -95.75 -54.88
CA ILE A 31 -43.22 -96.13 -53.49
C ILE A 31 -41.84 -95.60 -53.08
N GLN A 32 -40.83 -95.72 -53.95
CA GLN A 32 -39.49 -95.18 -53.70
C GLN A 32 -39.51 -93.64 -53.61
N ILE A 33 -40.26 -92.95 -54.47
CA ILE A 33 -40.44 -91.49 -54.45
C ILE A 33 -41.17 -91.05 -53.19
N THR A 34 -42.18 -91.79 -52.72
CA THR A 34 -42.90 -91.43 -51.49
C THR A 34 -42.07 -91.68 -50.22
N ASP A 35 -41.30 -92.77 -50.13
CA ASP A 35 -40.32 -92.98 -49.05
C ASP A 35 -39.20 -91.94 -49.06
N LEU A 36 -38.62 -91.62 -50.23
CA LEU A 36 -37.63 -90.55 -50.36
C LEU A 36 -38.21 -89.18 -49.98
N ASN A 37 -39.45 -88.86 -50.39
CA ASN A 37 -40.14 -87.64 -49.98
C ASN A 37 -40.44 -87.61 -48.47
N GLN A 38 -40.78 -88.73 -47.83
CA GLN A 38 -40.92 -88.80 -46.38
C GLN A 38 -39.59 -88.57 -45.67
N LYS A 39 -38.49 -89.18 -46.15
CA LYS A 39 -37.14 -88.96 -45.61
C LYS A 39 -36.71 -87.49 -45.78
N LEU A 40 -36.97 -86.90 -46.95
CA LEU A 40 -36.69 -85.49 -47.25
C LEU A 40 -37.55 -84.56 -46.38
N ALA A 41 -38.82 -84.88 -46.14
CA ALA A 41 -39.69 -84.13 -45.22
C ALA A 41 -39.21 -84.21 -43.75
N ARG A 42 -38.79 -85.38 -43.27
CA ARG A 42 -38.19 -85.54 -41.93
C ARG A 42 -36.88 -84.77 -41.79
N LEU A 43 -36.02 -84.79 -42.83
CA LEU A 43 -34.80 -83.99 -42.86
C LEU A 43 -35.09 -82.49 -42.90
N ARG A 44 -36.09 -82.03 -43.65
CA ARG A 44 -36.55 -80.62 -43.63
C ARG A 44 -37.07 -80.21 -42.27
N SER A 45 -37.89 -81.04 -41.61
CA SER A 45 -38.32 -80.81 -40.22
C SER A 45 -37.11 -80.65 -39.32
N ARG A 46 -36.18 -81.61 -39.33
CA ARG A 46 -35.00 -81.54 -38.45
C ARG A 46 -34.07 -80.38 -38.76
N CYS A 47 -33.97 -79.93 -40.03
CA CYS A 47 -33.26 -78.70 -40.38
C CYS A 47 -33.97 -77.47 -39.80
N SER A 48 -35.29 -77.36 -39.97
CA SER A 48 -36.08 -76.23 -39.43
C SER A 48 -36.07 -76.20 -37.89
N GLU A 49 -36.08 -77.37 -37.23
CA GLU A 49 -35.89 -77.50 -35.78
C GLU A 49 -34.50 -77.01 -35.37
N LEU A 50 -33.43 -77.49 -36.03
CA LEU A 50 -32.05 -77.08 -35.76
C LEU A 50 -31.80 -75.59 -36.08
N GLU A 51 -32.48 -75.02 -37.07
CA GLU A 51 -32.45 -73.59 -37.40
C GLU A 51 -33.11 -72.77 -36.30
N SER A 52 -34.27 -73.19 -35.78
CA SER A 52 -34.92 -72.56 -34.62
C SER A 52 -34.08 -72.69 -33.34
N GLU A 53 -33.57 -73.89 -33.03
CA GLU A 53 -32.66 -74.14 -31.90
C GLU A 53 -31.42 -73.20 -31.99
N ASN A 54 -30.86 -73.03 -33.18
CA ASN A 54 -29.69 -72.18 -33.43
C ASN A 54 -30.02 -70.69 -33.34
N GLU A 55 -31.17 -70.24 -33.84
CA GLU A 55 -31.68 -68.89 -33.64
C GLU A 55 -31.91 -68.57 -32.17
N ASP A 56 -32.53 -69.45 -31.41
CA ASP A 56 -32.86 -69.19 -30.01
C ASP A 56 -31.61 -69.21 -29.11
N VAL A 57 -30.61 -70.04 -29.45
CA VAL A 57 -29.26 -69.94 -28.87
C VAL A 57 -28.60 -68.59 -29.22
N LYS A 58 -28.70 -68.09 -30.46
CA LYS A 58 -28.19 -66.76 -30.82
C LYS A 58 -28.87 -65.64 -30.05
N LYS A 59 -30.21 -65.65 -29.97
CA LYS A 59 -31.01 -64.69 -29.18
C LYS A 59 -30.63 -64.73 -27.69
N SER A 60 -30.37 -65.93 -27.14
CA SER A 60 -29.91 -66.11 -25.76
C SER A 60 -28.48 -65.58 -25.53
N LEU A 61 -27.57 -65.78 -26.50
CA LEU A 61 -26.21 -65.25 -26.42
C LEU A 61 -26.18 -63.72 -26.52
N GLN A 62 -26.97 -63.14 -27.43
CA GLN A 62 -27.11 -61.68 -27.55
C GLN A 62 -27.57 -61.06 -26.23
N LYS A 63 -28.65 -61.57 -25.64
CA LYS A 63 -29.13 -61.11 -24.32
C LYS A 63 -28.08 -61.25 -23.23
N LEU A 64 -27.35 -62.39 -23.20
CA LEU A 64 -26.30 -62.60 -22.21
C LEU A 64 -25.14 -61.61 -22.36
N ASP A 65 -24.79 -61.22 -23.59
CA ASP A 65 -23.74 -60.24 -23.85
C ASP A 65 -24.21 -58.79 -23.64
N GLU A 66 -25.51 -58.51 -23.84
CA GLU A 66 -26.18 -57.26 -23.41
C GLU A 66 -26.19 -57.13 -21.87
N ASP A 67 -26.69 -58.14 -21.16
CA ASP A 67 -26.68 -58.22 -19.68
C ASP A 67 -25.25 -58.03 -19.12
N ARG A 68 -24.25 -58.66 -19.75
CA ARG A 68 -22.83 -58.49 -19.41
C ARG A 68 -22.34 -57.07 -19.64
N ALA A 69 -22.70 -56.45 -20.76
CA ALA A 69 -22.31 -55.08 -21.08
C ALA A 69 -22.87 -54.09 -20.04
N ASP A 70 -24.14 -54.25 -19.65
CA ASP A 70 -24.80 -53.43 -18.63
C ASP A 70 -24.20 -53.66 -17.23
N ILE A 71 -23.94 -54.90 -16.83
CA ILE A 71 -23.23 -55.21 -15.57
C ILE A 71 -21.83 -54.56 -15.57
N ILE A 72 -21.09 -54.64 -16.67
CA ILE A 72 -19.77 -54.01 -16.80
C ILE A 72 -19.87 -52.48 -16.77
N ALA A 73 -20.89 -51.88 -17.40
CA ALA A 73 -21.13 -50.44 -17.38
C ALA A 73 -21.49 -49.95 -15.97
N TYR A 74 -22.37 -50.67 -15.26
CA TYR A 74 -22.73 -50.39 -13.87
C TYR A 74 -21.52 -50.49 -12.92
N LEU A 75 -20.75 -51.57 -13.02
CA LEU A 75 -19.54 -51.76 -12.21
C LEU A 75 -18.48 -50.69 -12.50
N ARG A 76 -18.27 -50.32 -13.77
CA ARG A 76 -17.38 -49.20 -14.14
C ARG A 76 -17.85 -47.86 -13.56
N ARG A 77 -19.15 -47.56 -13.65
CA ARG A 77 -19.72 -46.32 -13.08
C ARG A 77 -19.60 -46.28 -11.56
N THR A 78 -19.83 -47.40 -10.89
CA THR A 78 -19.70 -47.53 -9.43
C THR A 78 -18.24 -47.40 -8.99
N LEU A 79 -17.30 -48.03 -9.72
CA LEU A 79 -15.87 -47.94 -9.46
C LEU A 79 -15.37 -46.51 -9.66
N GLN A 80 -15.75 -45.85 -10.77
CA GLN A 80 -15.40 -44.45 -11.00
C GLN A 80 -15.92 -43.54 -9.88
N SER A 81 -17.22 -43.62 -9.56
CA SER A 81 -17.82 -42.85 -8.46
C SER A 81 -17.12 -43.08 -7.10
N LYS A 82 -16.57 -44.27 -6.86
CA LYS A 82 -15.79 -44.56 -5.65
C LYS A 82 -14.33 -44.10 -5.74
N ALA A 83 -13.73 -44.04 -6.93
CA ALA A 83 -12.44 -43.39 -7.14
C ALA A 83 -12.53 -41.87 -6.96
N ASP A 84 -13.62 -41.26 -7.45
CA ASP A 84 -13.91 -39.83 -7.29
C ASP A 84 -14.13 -39.47 -5.80
N GLU A 85 -14.95 -40.25 -5.08
CA GLU A 85 -15.17 -40.10 -3.63
C GLU A 85 -13.86 -40.28 -2.82
N ILE A 86 -12.98 -41.21 -3.23
CA ILE A 86 -11.66 -41.37 -2.62
C ILE A 86 -10.76 -40.15 -2.89
N ALA A 87 -10.81 -39.56 -4.09
CA ALA A 87 -10.05 -38.36 -4.42
C ALA A 87 -10.53 -37.15 -3.61
N GLU A 88 -11.84 -36.90 -3.55
CA GLU A 88 -12.42 -35.82 -2.71
C GLU A 88 -12.05 -35.97 -1.23
N LEU A 89 -12.09 -37.19 -0.70
CA LEU A 89 -11.69 -37.48 0.68
C LEU A 89 -10.18 -37.29 0.90
N GLN A 90 -9.33 -37.61 -0.09
CA GLN A 90 -7.88 -37.37 -0.03
C GLN A 90 -7.56 -35.88 -0.07
N GLU A 91 -8.16 -35.10 -0.98
CA GLU A 91 -7.99 -33.64 -1.01
C GLU A 91 -8.45 -32.98 0.29
N ARG A 92 -9.59 -33.40 0.83
CA ARG A 92 -10.11 -32.92 2.12
C ARG A 92 -9.19 -33.29 3.28
N LEU A 93 -8.58 -34.47 3.28
CA LEU A 93 -7.62 -34.90 4.28
C LEU A 93 -6.34 -34.05 4.20
N VAL A 94 -5.81 -33.82 3.00
CA VAL A 94 -4.64 -32.95 2.77
C VAL A 94 -4.92 -31.51 3.23
N ALA A 95 -6.09 -30.95 2.91
CA ALA A 95 -6.49 -29.63 3.36
C ALA A 95 -6.58 -29.54 4.90
N LEU A 96 -7.22 -30.51 5.56
CA LEU A 96 -7.29 -30.60 7.03
C LEU A 96 -5.92 -30.80 7.68
N GLN A 97 -5.00 -31.50 7.01
CA GLN A 97 -3.62 -31.64 7.48
C GLN A 97 -2.87 -30.31 7.38
N GLN A 98 -3.03 -29.58 6.27
CA GLN A 98 -2.42 -28.26 6.06
C GLN A 98 -2.94 -27.22 7.06
N THR A 99 -4.25 -27.16 7.34
CA THR A 99 -4.78 -26.23 8.35
C THR A 99 -4.26 -26.56 9.75
N ARG A 100 -4.27 -27.85 10.14
CA ARG A 100 -3.69 -28.32 11.40
C ARG A 100 -2.20 -27.96 11.55
N GLU A 101 -1.44 -28.01 10.46
CA GLU A 101 -0.01 -27.68 10.47
C GLU A 101 0.25 -26.17 10.49
N ALA A 102 -0.59 -25.37 9.82
CA ALA A 102 -0.61 -23.91 9.94
C ALA A 102 -1.00 -23.45 11.37
N GLU A 103 -2.04 -24.03 11.96
CA GLU A 103 -2.43 -23.78 13.35
C GLU A 103 -1.29 -24.16 14.31
N LYS A 104 -0.70 -25.35 14.15
CA LYS A 104 0.43 -25.81 14.98
C LYS A 104 1.63 -24.88 14.89
N THR A 105 1.97 -24.38 13.70
CA THR A 105 3.07 -23.42 13.53
C THR A 105 2.74 -22.06 14.15
N ALA A 106 1.53 -21.53 13.94
CA ALA A 106 1.07 -20.29 14.58
C ALA A 106 1.06 -20.39 16.12
N PHE A 107 0.62 -21.51 16.71
CA PHE A 107 0.70 -21.73 18.15
C PHE A 107 2.15 -21.84 18.64
N GLN A 108 3.04 -22.53 17.90
CA GLN A 108 4.47 -22.59 18.25
C GLN A 108 5.15 -21.21 18.17
N GLU A 109 4.81 -20.39 17.19
CA GLU A 109 5.30 -19.01 17.08
C GLU A 109 4.75 -18.15 18.22
N LYS A 110 3.46 -18.29 18.57
CA LYS A 110 2.91 -17.52 19.70
C LYS A 110 3.50 -17.94 21.05
N ILE A 111 3.78 -19.22 21.26
CA ILE A 111 4.52 -19.71 22.44
C ILE A 111 5.93 -19.11 22.47
N LYS A 112 6.68 -19.13 21.35
CA LYS A 112 8.02 -18.51 21.26
C LYS A 112 7.99 -17.00 21.52
N SER A 113 6.98 -16.29 21.02
CA SER A 113 6.74 -14.87 21.35
C SER A 113 6.57 -14.71 22.85
N MET A 114 5.60 -15.40 23.47
CA MET A 114 5.34 -15.25 24.90
C MET A 114 6.55 -15.63 25.75
N GLU A 115 7.29 -16.68 25.39
CA GLU A 115 8.56 -17.02 26.03
C GLU A 115 9.60 -15.90 25.93
N HIS A 116 9.72 -15.24 24.77
CA HIS A 116 10.63 -14.11 24.59
C HIS A 116 10.18 -12.89 25.39
N ASP A 117 8.88 -12.58 25.36
CA ASP A 117 8.25 -11.50 26.12
C ASP A 117 8.48 -11.70 27.64
N PHE A 118 8.27 -12.92 28.15
CA PHE A 118 8.55 -13.28 29.55
C PHE A 118 10.04 -13.24 29.91
N LYS A 119 10.94 -13.70 29.02
CA LYS A 119 12.39 -13.61 29.24
C LYS A 119 12.85 -12.15 29.30
N SER A 120 12.39 -11.32 28.37
CA SER A 120 12.67 -9.87 28.36
C SER A 120 12.12 -9.18 29.61
N MET A 121 10.88 -9.47 30.02
CA MET A 121 10.32 -8.92 31.26
C MET A 121 11.10 -9.38 32.50
N HIS A 122 11.51 -10.65 32.57
CA HIS A 122 12.32 -11.17 33.66
C HIS A 122 13.71 -10.51 33.71
N GLU A 123 14.38 -10.33 32.57
CA GLU A 123 15.67 -9.63 32.47
C GLU A 123 15.55 -8.16 32.88
N GLN A 124 14.49 -7.46 32.45
CA GLN A 124 14.19 -6.09 32.84
C GLN A 124 14.00 -5.96 34.36
N LEU A 125 13.09 -6.76 34.95
CA LEU A 125 12.84 -6.75 36.40
C LEU A 125 14.08 -7.14 37.21
N ASN A 126 14.87 -8.11 36.74
CA ASN A 126 16.13 -8.50 37.37
C ASN A 126 17.18 -7.37 37.28
N SER A 127 17.22 -6.62 36.17
CA SER A 127 18.06 -5.42 36.05
C SER A 127 17.63 -4.28 36.99
N GLU A 128 16.31 -4.09 37.18
CA GLU A 128 15.77 -3.12 38.11
C GLU A 128 16.06 -3.51 39.56
N ILE A 129 15.87 -4.78 39.94
CA ILE A 129 16.24 -5.31 41.26
C ILE A 129 17.73 -5.08 41.53
N LYS A 130 18.62 -5.35 40.57
CA LYS A 130 20.05 -5.08 40.69
C LYS A 130 20.36 -3.59 40.85
N LEU A 131 19.68 -2.71 40.11
CA LEU A 131 19.82 -1.26 40.21
C LEU A 131 19.32 -0.73 41.56
N LEU A 132 18.19 -1.23 42.06
CA LEU A 132 17.63 -0.88 43.37
C LEU A 132 18.54 -1.37 44.50
N ASN A 133 19.09 -2.58 44.40
CA ASN A 133 20.06 -3.10 45.37
C ASN A 133 21.37 -2.29 45.36
N GLY A 134 21.84 -1.85 44.18
CA GLY A 134 22.97 -0.92 44.09
C GLY A 134 22.70 0.44 44.75
N LYS A 135 21.50 1.00 44.57
CA LYS A 135 21.05 2.23 45.27
C LYS A 135 20.94 2.01 46.78
N LEU A 136 20.45 0.85 47.23
CA LEU A 136 20.35 0.50 48.65
C LEU A 136 21.73 0.42 49.29
N ASN A 137 22.67 -0.31 48.67
CA ASN A 137 24.05 -0.41 49.15
C ASN A 137 24.72 0.97 49.28
N SER A 138 24.53 1.86 48.29
CA SER A 138 25.05 3.23 48.34
C SER A 138 24.40 4.08 49.44
N LEU A 139 23.11 3.86 49.74
CA LEU A 139 22.41 4.53 50.84
C LEU A 139 22.85 4.00 52.22
N GLU A 140 23.17 2.70 52.33
CA GLU A 140 23.75 2.11 53.53
C GLU A 140 25.20 2.56 53.76
N GLU A 141 25.98 2.69 52.70
CA GLU A 141 27.33 3.27 52.74
C GLU A 141 27.29 4.73 53.20
N PHE A 142 26.44 5.57 52.60
CA PHE A 142 26.23 6.95 53.06
C PHE A 142 25.75 7.03 54.51
N ARG A 143 24.88 6.11 54.96
CA ARG A 143 24.47 6.03 56.37
C ARG A 143 25.66 5.73 57.29
N ARG A 144 26.53 4.79 56.91
CA ARG A 144 27.75 4.43 57.64
C ARG A 144 28.75 5.58 57.69
N GLU A 145 29.04 6.21 56.56
CA GLU A 145 29.93 7.37 56.50
C GLU A 145 29.44 8.53 57.38
N ARG A 146 28.13 8.81 57.35
CA ARG A 146 27.48 9.81 58.19
C ARG A 146 27.59 9.47 59.69
N GLU A 147 27.44 8.20 60.05
CA GLU A 147 27.56 7.72 61.43
C GLU A 147 29.03 7.78 61.91
N ASP A 148 29.98 7.34 61.10
CA ASP A 148 31.42 7.50 61.35
C ASP A 148 31.83 8.97 61.47
N LEU A 149 31.22 9.87 60.69
CA LEU A 149 31.44 11.32 60.77
C LEU A 149 30.83 11.92 62.04
N MET A 150 29.61 11.52 62.42
CA MET A 150 28.98 11.94 63.68
C MET A 150 29.81 11.48 64.89
N ASN A 151 30.29 10.24 64.86
CA ASN A 151 31.16 9.68 65.90
C ASN A 151 32.54 10.38 65.98
N LYS A 152 33.03 10.97 64.88
CA LYS A 152 34.22 11.85 64.89
C LYS A 152 33.91 13.22 65.46
N PHE A 153 32.77 13.82 65.12
CA PHE A 153 32.34 15.10 65.69
C PHE A 153 32.15 15.02 67.21
N ILE A 154 31.46 13.99 67.72
CA ILE A 154 31.27 13.79 69.17
C ILE A 154 32.62 13.71 69.89
N LYS A 155 33.57 12.93 69.36
CA LYS A 155 34.92 12.83 69.94
C LYS A 155 35.69 14.15 69.90
N GLN A 156 35.57 14.91 68.81
CA GLN A 156 36.19 16.24 68.72
C GLN A 156 35.56 17.24 69.69
N GLU A 157 34.25 17.14 69.95
CA GLU A 157 33.54 17.95 70.94
C GLU A 157 33.96 17.59 72.37
N GLU A 158 34.09 16.30 72.69
CA GLU A 158 34.65 15.79 73.95
C GLU A 158 36.13 16.23 74.15
N GLU A 159 36.99 16.07 73.13
CA GLU A 159 38.39 16.51 73.16
C GLU A 159 38.52 18.02 73.33
N MET A 160 37.65 18.82 72.68
CA MET A 160 37.62 20.27 72.82
C MET A 160 37.15 20.70 74.22
N GLU A 161 36.11 20.06 74.77
CA GLU A 161 35.63 20.36 76.12
C GLU A 161 36.68 19.98 77.19
N GLU A 162 37.38 18.84 77.02
CA GLU A 162 38.50 18.48 77.90
C GLU A 162 39.67 19.47 77.77
N GLN A 163 40.01 19.90 76.56
CA GLN A 163 41.07 20.89 76.35
C GLN A 163 40.70 22.27 76.91
N GLU A 164 39.42 22.68 76.86
CA GLU A 164 38.95 23.91 77.51
C GLU A 164 39.03 23.79 79.05
N LYS A 165 38.63 22.66 79.62
CA LYS A 165 38.79 22.35 81.06
C LYS A 165 40.27 22.41 81.48
N ARG A 166 41.16 21.75 80.74
CA ARG A 166 42.62 21.79 80.94
C ARG A 166 43.16 23.22 80.83
N HIS A 167 42.73 24.00 79.84
CA HIS A 167 43.17 25.38 79.68
C HIS A 167 42.69 26.28 80.84
N LYS A 168 41.45 26.13 81.30
CA LYS A 168 40.92 26.85 82.48
C LYS A 168 41.74 26.56 83.74
N ILE A 169 42.09 25.29 83.98
CA ILE A 169 42.96 24.89 85.11
C ILE A 169 44.37 25.50 84.96
N ALA A 170 44.97 25.41 83.77
CA ALA A 170 46.29 25.98 83.51
C ALA A 170 46.31 27.51 83.64
N LEU A 171 45.24 28.20 83.21
CA LEU A 171 45.09 29.65 83.37
C LEU A 171 45.03 30.03 84.86
N TYR A 172 44.21 29.32 85.65
CA TYR A 172 44.11 29.52 87.10
C TYR A 172 45.45 29.23 87.82
N GLU A 173 46.20 28.22 87.39
CA GLU A 173 47.55 27.98 87.90
C GLU A 173 48.53 29.11 87.58
N VAL A 174 48.53 29.62 86.34
CA VAL A 174 49.38 30.74 85.93
C VAL A 174 48.99 32.02 86.65
N GLU A 175 47.69 32.31 86.78
CA GLU A 175 47.19 33.45 87.55
C GLU A 175 47.56 33.34 89.03
N ARG A 176 47.40 32.16 89.65
CA ARG A 176 47.84 31.91 91.03
C ARG A 176 49.35 32.11 91.20
N LYS A 177 50.17 31.57 90.29
CA LYS A 177 51.64 31.75 90.28
C LYS A 177 52.01 33.22 90.08
N PHE A 178 51.31 33.94 89.23
CA PHE A 178 51.49 35.38 88.99
C PHE A 178 51.06 36.23 90.19
N ILE A 179 49.95 35.90 90.86
CA ILE A 179 49.53 36.60 92.09
C ILE A 179 50.56 36.41 93.20
N VAL A 180 51.02 35.17 93.43
CA VAL A 180 52.07 34.88 94.42
C VAL A 180 53.37 35.61 94.06
N GLY A 181 53.87 35.48 92.83
CA GLY A 181 55.09 36.16 92.38
C GLY A 181 54.99 37.69 92.38
N LYS A 182 53.80 38.26 92.14
CA LYS A 182 53.52 39.70 92.27
C LYS A 182 53.52 40.14 93.72
N ASP A 183 52.98 39.36 94.65
CA ASP A 183 52.98 39.72 96.07
C ASP A 183 54.34 39.42 96.75
N GLU A 184 55.13 38.48 96.23
CA GLU A 184 56.57 38.34 96.52
C GLU A 184 57.37 39.53 95.98
N LEU A 185 57.16 39.92 94.71
CA LEU A 185 57.79 41.09 94.10
C LEU A 185 57.36 42.39 94.80
N LYS A 186 56.14 42.49 95.31
CA LYS A 186 55.73 43.61 96.18
C LYS A 186 56.51 43.62 97.47
N LYS A 187 56.63 42.49 98.20
CA LYS A 187 57.44 42.44 99.43
C LYS A 187 58.90 42.77 99.16
N ASP A 188 59.47 42.25 98.09
CA ASP A 188 60.85 42.54 97.70
C ASP A 188 61.02 44.00 97.24
N MET A 189 60.01 44.59 96.58
CA MET A 189 59.97 46.02 96.23
C MET A 189 59.68 46.90 97.45
N GLU A 190 58.92 46.46 98.45
CA GLU A 190 58.68 47.17 99.71
C GLU A 190 59.95 47.16 100.55
N ASN A 191 60.64 46.01 100.64
CA ASN A 191 61.97 45.89 101.25
C ASN A 191 62.99 46.78 100.52
N LYS A 192 63.00 46.75 99.18
CA LYS A 192 63.89 47.59 98.36
C LYS A 192 63.46 49.05 98.34
N LEU A 193 62.20 49.41 98.59
CA LEU A 193 61.76 50.80 98.75
C LEU A 193 62.05 51.30 100.16
N LEU A 194 62.09 50.43 101.17
CA LEU A 194 62.57 50.74 102.51
C LEU A 194 64.10 50.95 102.51
N GLN A 195 64.84 50.04 101.88
CA GLN A 195 66.29 50.20 101.64
C GLN A 195 66.55 51.44 100.77
N LEU A 196 65.85 51.59 99.65
CA LEU A 196 66.02 52.74 98.77
C LEU A 196 65.43 54.03 99.37
N SER A 197 64.66 53.98 100.46
CA SER A 197 64.29 55.15 101.28
C SER A 197 65.37 55.52 102.29
N LEU A 198 66.11 54.54 102.84
CA LEU A 198 67.35 54.80 103.58
C LEU A 198 68.42 55.38 102.64
N ASP A 199 68.54 54.82 101.44
CA ASP A 199 69.45 55.32 100.41
C ASP A 199 68.94 56.66 99.82
N PHE A 200 67.63 56.89 99.67
CA PHE A 200 67.09 58.22 99.31
C PHE A 200 67.25 59.23 100.43
N GLN A 201 67.11 58.86 101.70
CA GLN A 201 67.34 59.79 102.81
C GLN A 201 68.82 60.21 102.88
N THR A 202 69.74 59.39 102.37
CA THR A 202 71.18 59.72 102.27
C THR A 202 71.62 60.27 100.90
N THR A 203 70.80 60.18 99.84
CA THR A 203 71.11 60.73 98.50
C THR A 203 70.20 61.87 98.02
N THR A 204 69.03 62.10 98.63
CA THR A 204 68.14 63.24 98.29
C THR A 204 68.72 64.56 98.77
N ASP A 205 69.50 64.54 99.86
CA ASP A 205 70.40 65.65 100.25
C ASP A 205 71.40 66.02 99.13
N ILE A 206 71.63 65.12 98.16
CA ILE A 206 72.62 65.27 97.10
C ILE A 206 71.99 65.10 95.69
N ARG A 207 71.28 66.16 95.30
CA ARG A 207 71.07 66.66 93.91
C ARG A 207 69.79 66.28 93.14
N ILE A 208 68.79 67.16 93.33
CA ILE A 208 68.17 67.98 92.26
C ILE A 208 67.20 67.29 91.30
N ALA A 209 65.92 67.67 91.39
CA ALA A 209 64.79 67.13 90.63
C ALA A 209 64.64 67.63 89.16
N THR A 210 65.58 68.41 88.61
CA THR A 210 65.38 69.08 87.31
C THR A 210 65.70 68.21 86.09
N THR A 211 66.69 67.30 86.19
CA THR A 211 67.08 66.42 85.08
C THR A 211 65.96 65.42 84.76
N THR A 212 65.34 64.83 85.78
CA THR A 212 64.28 63.82 85.65
C THR A 212 63.04 64.36 84.93
N GLN A 213 62.64 65.60 85.23
CA GLN A 213 61.51 66.28 84.58
C GLN A 213 61.73 66.60 83.09
N ARG A 214 62.98 66.57 82.60
CA ARG A 214 63.27 66.64 81.16
C ARG A 214 63.04 65.28 80.50
N VAL A 215 63.64 64.22 81.04
CA VAL A 215 63.55 62.85 80.51
C VAL A 215 62.09 62.35 80.46
N ILE A 216 61.27 62.74 81.44
CA ILE A 216 59.83 62.43 81.45
C ILE A 216 59.11 63.10 80.26
N ARG A 217 59.41 64.37 79.95
CA ARG A 217 58.77 65.09 78.83
C ARG A 217 59.21 64.55 77.47
N GLU A 218 60.49 64.19 77.33
CA GLU A 218 61.00 63.54 76.12
C GLU A 218 60.35 62.15 75.93
N ASN A 219 60.18 61.36 76.99
CA ASN A 219 59.43 60.08 76.92
C ASN A 219 57.96 60.26 76.54
N VAL A 220 57.26 61.27 77.08
CA VAL A 220 55.84 61.53 76.74
C VAL A 220 55.69 61.92 75.27
N ALA A 221 56.63 62.71 74.72
CA ALA A 221 56.64 63.02 73.28
C ALA A 221 56.83 61.76 72.42
N VAL A 222 57.84 60.94 72.73
CA VAL A 222 58.11 59.69 72.00
C VAL A 222 56.94 58.70 72.09
N ASN A 223 56.31 58.55 73.26
CA ASN A 223 55.12 57.68 73.39
C ASN A 223 53.94 58.18 72.54
N ASN A 224 53.74 59.49 72.42
CA ASN A 224 52.68 60.04 71.58
C ASN A 224 52.95 59.77 70.08
N GLU A 225 54.19 59.90 69.62
CA GLU A 225 54.58 59.54 68.25
C GLU A 225 54.40 58.02 68.00
N ILE A 226 54.80 57.17 68.95
CA ILE A 226 54.59 55.71 68.88
C ILE A 226 53.10 55.36 68.82
N ASN A 227 52.24 56.05 69.58
CA ASN A 227 50.79 55.83 69.54
C ASN A 227 50.20 56.17 68.17
N VAL A 228 50.56 57.33 67.59
CA VAL A 228 50.11 57.73 66.24
C VAL A 228 50.59 56.75 65.17
N LEU A 229 51.85 56.29 65.26
CA LEU A 229 52.38 55.26 64.36
C LEU A 229 51.66 53.91 64.54
N MET A 230 51.27 53.54 65.76
CA MET A 230 50.53 52.30 66.05
C MET A 230 49.08 52.36 65.55
N GLU A 231 48.41 53.51 65.65
CA GLU A 231 47.07 53.72 65.08
C GLU A 231 47.11 53.69 63.55
N SER A 232 48.10 54.36 62.94
CA SER A 232 48.34 54.28 61.49
C SER A 232 48.62 52.83 61.03
N TRP A 233 49.45 52.09 61.78
CA TRP A 233 49.73 50.68 61.49
C TRP A 233 48.49 49.79 61.61
N LYS A 234 47.65 49.98 62.65
CA LYS A 234 46.39 49.26 62.81
C LYS A 234 45.44 49.51 61.64
N SER A 235 45.21 50.78 61.29
CA SER A 235 44.33 51.16 60.17
C SER A 235 44.82 50.56 58.84
N LEU A 236 46.12 50.61 58.56
CA LEU A 236 46.70 50.00 57.37
C LEU A 236 46.65 48.46 57.39
N HIS A 237 46.75 47.84 58.57
CA HIS A 237 46.60 46.38 58.74
C HIS A 237 45.15 45.93 58.51
N GLU A 238 44.18 46.68 59.02
CA GLU A 238 42.75 46.46 58.81
C GLU A 238 42.40 46.61 57.32
N GLU A 239 42.84 47.69 56.65
CA GLU A 239 42.65 47.86 55.21
C GLU A 239 43.28 46.70 54.41
N ASN A 240 44.47 46.25 54.78
CA ASN A 240 45.15 45.12 54.14
C ASN A 240 44.40 43.80 54.32
N ALA A 241 43.83 43.55 55.50
CA ALA A 241 42.99 42.38 55.78
C ALA A 241 41.68 42.43 54.97
N ASP A 242 41.09 43.61 54.84
CA ASP A 242 39.85 43.84 54.11
C ASP A 242 40.03 43.77 52.59
N LEU A 243 41.18 44.24 52.06
CA LEU A 243 41.60 44.05 50.68
C LEU A 243 41.84 42.56 50.36
N LYS A 244 42.53 41.82 51.24
CA LYS A 244 42.68 40.35 51.13
C LYS A 244 41.35 39.60 51.22
N LYS A 245 40.36 40.15 51.91
CA LYS A 245 38.99 39.60 51.91
C LYS A 245 38.33 39.82 50.55
N LYS A 246 38.30 41.06 50.07
CA LYS A 246 37.78 41.43 48.73
C LYS A 246 38.46 40.62 47.61
N GLU A 247 39.77 40.39 47.67
CA GLU A 247 40.52 39.56 46.72
C GLU A 247 40.02 38.10 46.72
N ARG A 248 39.89 37.48 47.90
CA ARG A 248 39.37 36.10 48.03
C ARG A 248 37.93 35.99 47.52
N ASP A 249 37.08 36.94 47.89
CA ASP A 249 35.66 36.94 47.53
C ASP A 249 35.50 37.09 46.00
N LEU A 250 36.25 38.02 45.37
CA LEU A 250 36.31 38.16 43.91
C LEU A 250 36.89 36.92 43.20
N LYS A 251 37.85 36.22 43.83
CA LYS A 251 38.46 35.00 43.27
C LYS A 251 37.49 33.82 43.30
N ILE A 252 36.64 33.73 44.33
CA ILE A 252 35.57 32.74 44.43
C ILE A 252 34.49 33.03 43.39
N GLU A 253 34.01 34.28 43.31
CA GLU A 253 33.03 34.73 42.31
C GLU A 253 33.50 34.43 40.88
N ALA A 254 34.77 34.73 40.56
CA ALA A 254 35.35 34.46 39.25
C ALA A 254 35.46 32.95 38.92
N GLU A 255 35.46 32.05 39.90
CA GLU A 255 35.45 30.59 39.67
C GLU A 255 34.02 30.05 39.54
N ILE A 256 33.07 30.56 40.33
CA ILE A 256 31.63 30.28 40.16
C ILE A 256 31.21 30.65 38.74
N GLN A 257 31.55 31.87 38.30
CA GLN A 257 31.28 32.32 36.93
C GLN A 257 31.93 31.45 35.85
N ARG A 258 33.08 30.79 36.11
CA ARG A 258 33.67 29.83 35.15
C ARG A 258 32.85 28.55 35.03
N GLU A 259 32.45 27.95 36.15
CA GLU A 259 31.65 26.71 36.09
C GLU A 259 30.24 26.98 35.56
N ASP A 260 29.62 28.11 35.90
CA ASP A 260 28.33 28.51 35.33
C ASP A 260 28.42 28.73 33.82
N ASN A 261 29.44 29.44 33.31
CA ASN A 261 29.65 29.57 31.86
C ASN A 261 29.88 28.20 31.18
N LYS A 262 30.57 27.28 31.85
CA LYS A 262 30.81 25.90 31.38
C LYS A 262 29.54 25.05 31.42
N ILE A 263 28.63 25.26 32.38
CA ILE A 263 27.30 24.64 32.43
C ILE A 263 26.37 25.23 31.36
N LEU A 264 26.38 26.55 31.17
CA LEU A 264 25.63 27.24 30.12
C LEU A 264 26.09 26.82 28.72
N LEU A 265 27.40 26.67 28.49
CA LEU A 265 27.93 26.16 27.22
C LEU A 265 27.50 24.72 26.95
N LYS A 266 27.53 23.82 27.96
CA LYS A 266 26.97 22.46 27.85
C LYS A 266 25.47 22.48 27.50
N LYS A 267 24.68 23.32 28.18
CA LYS A 267 23.23 23.50 27.90
C LYS A 267 23.00 24.00 26.47
N ASN A 268 23.75 25.01 26.02
CA ASN A 268 23.63 25.56 24.67
C ASN A 268 24.03 24.54 23.59
N LEU A 269 25.10 23.76 23.79
CA LEU A 269 25.48 22.66 22.87
C LEU A 269 24.38 21.58 22.76
N ILE A 270 23.72 21.24 23.87
CA ILE A 270 22.57 20.31 23.86
C ILE A 270 21.37 20.94 23.14
N GLN A 271 21.06 22.21 23.41
CA GLN A 271 19.99 22.96 22.75
C GLN A 271 20.21 23.07 21.24
N ASN A 272 21.43 23.37 20.79
CA ASN A 272 21.77 23.44 19.37
C ASN A 272 21.61 22.07 18.69
N ARG A 273 22.05 20.97 19.31
CA ARG A 273 21.79 19.60 18.81
C ARG A 273 20.30 19.25 18.72
N ILE A 274 19.48 19.77 19.64
CA ILE A 274 18.02 19.60 19.59
C ILE A 274 17.44 20.42 18.43
N ILE A 275 17.90 21.65 18.22
CA ILE A 275 17.50 22.51 17.09
C ILE A 275 17.91 21.86 15.76
N GLU A 276 19.14 21.36 15.63
CA GLU A 276 19.62 20.59 14.47
C GLU A 276 18.73 19.37 14.20
N LYS A 277 18.39 18.59 15.23
CA LYS A 277 17.51 17.42 15.11
C LYS A 277 16.09 17.80 14.67
N ILE A 278 15.52 18.88 15.22
CA ILE A 278 14.20 19.41 14.83
C ILE A 278 14.24 19.92 13.40
N SER A 279 15.29 20.68 13.01
CA SER A 279 15.47 21.20 11.65
C SER A 279 15.59 20.07 10.62
N MET A 280 16.39 19.02 10.91
CA MET A 280 16.46 17.83 10.05
C MET A 280 15.10 17.12 9.93
N MET A 281 14.32 17.06 11.01
CA MET A 281 12.99 16.46 11.00
C MET A 281 11.99 17.32 10.21
N GLN A 282 12.08 18.65 10.30
CA GLN A 282 11.28 19.59 9.50
C GLN A 282 11.61 19.50 8.00
N MET A 283 12.89 19.42 7.62
CA MET A 283 13.27 19.21 6.22
C MET A 283 12.73 17.87 5.68
N ARG A 284 12.90 16.77 6.42
CA ARG A 284 12.32 15.46 6.05
C ARG A 284 10.79 15.53 5.89
N LEU A 285 10.09 16.23 6.78
CA LEU A 285 8.63 16.41 6.70
C LEU A 285 8.22 17.29 5.51
N GLN A 286 9.02 18.30 5.16
CA GLN A 286 8.80 19.12 3.97
C GLN A 286 9.00 18.31 2.68
N ASP A 287 9.98 17.42 2.64
CA ASP A 287 10.23 16.55 1.49
C ASP A 287 9.20 15.44 1.34
N THR A 288 8.68 14.86 2.43
CA THR A 288 7.53 13.94 2.35
C THR A 288 6.24 14.66 1.95
N LEU A 289 6.03 15.90 2.37
CA LEU A 289 4.91 16.74 1.91
C LEU A 289 5.00 17.01 0.41
N ARG A 290 6.18 17.44 -0.09
CA ARG A 290 6.46 17.62 -1.54
C ARG A 290 6.20 16.33 -2.34
N ALA A 291 6.65 15.19 -1.84
CA ALA A 291 6.42 13.90 -2.48
C ALA A 291 4.93 13.53 -2.51
N MET A 292 4.20 13.75 -1.41
CA MET A 292 2.76 13.53 -1.37
C MET A 292 2.00 14.45 -2.33
N ASP A 293 2.36 15.73 -2.42
CA ASP A 293 1.70 16.68 -3.31
C ASP A 293 2.01 16.41 -4.79
N HIS A 294 3.21 15.90 -5.11
CA HIS A 294 3.51 15.35 -6.43
C HIS A 294 2.65 14.13 -6.77
N VAL A 295 2.45 13.20 -5.83
CA VAL A 295 1.55 12.04 -6.02
C VAL A 295 0.09 12.48 -6.18
N LYS A 296 -0.39 13.47 -5.42
CA LYS A 296 -1.73 14.07 -5.62
C LYS A 296 -1.88 14.66 -7.03
N TRP A 297 -0.88 15.38 -7.52
CA TRP A 297 -0.88 15.94 -8.87
C TRP A 297 -0.91 14.84 -9.93
N MET A 298 -0.08 13.81 -9.80
CA MET A 298 -0.08 12.64 -10.69
C MET A 298 -1.44 11.92 -10.71
N ASN A 299 -2.07 11.72 -9.54
CA ASN A 299 -3.40 11.14 -9.43
C ASN A 299 -4.46 12.00 -10.12
N LYS A 300 -4.44 13.33 -9.92
CA LYS A 300 -5.38 14.25 -10.60
C LYS A 300 -5.25 14.18 -12.13
N VAL A 301 -4.02 14.14 -12.65
CA VAL A 301 -3.77 13.98 -14.09
C VAL A 301 -4.22 12.59 -14.60
N ALA A 302 -4.12 11.55 -13.77
CA ALA A 302 -4.63 10.21 -14.10
C ALA A 302 -6.18 10.16 -14.10
N GLU A 303 -6.84 10.82 -13.15
CA GLU A 303 -8.30 10.96 -13.09
C GLU A 303 -8.84 11.76 -14.27
N GLU A 304 -8.20 12.86 -14.65
CA GLU A 304 -8.54 13.66 -15.83
C GLU A 304 -8.45 12.81 -17.12
N LYS A 305 -7.37 12.04 -17.29
CA LYS A 305 -7.21 11.09 -18.41
C LYS A 305 -8.26 9.98 -18.39
N LEU A 306 -8.54 9.38 -17.22
CA LEU A 306 -9.56 8.34 -17.07
C LEU A 306 -10.96 8.87 -17.40
N ASN A 307 -11.27 10.11 -17.01
CA ASN A 307 -12.56 10.73 -17.30
C ASN A 307 -12.68 11.14 -18.78
N ALA A 308 -11.58 11.53 -19.45
CA ALA A 308 -11.55 11.70 -20.90
C ALA A 308 -11.79 10.37 -21.63
N ALA A 309 -11.12 9.28 -21.22
CA ALA A 309 -11.31 7.94 -21.78
C ALA A 309 -12.75 7.42 -21.59
N LYS A 310 -13.34 7.63 -20.40
CA LYS A 310 -14.77 7.30 -20.14
C LYS A 310 -15.72 8.06 -21.07
N LYS A 311 -15.46 9.34 -21.35
CA LYS A 311 -16.26 10.15 -22.30
C LYS A 311 -16.12 9.64 -23.73
N ALA A 312 -14.91 9.32 -24.18
CA ALA A 312 -14.66 8.74 -25.50
C ALA A 312 -15.41 7.40 -25.68
N LEU A 313 -15.32 6.50 -24.69
CA LEU A 313 -16.03 5.23 -24.67
C LEU A 313 -17.56 5.38 -24.60
N HIS A 314 -18.08 6.48 -24.04
CA HIS A 314 -19.52 6.78 -24.10
C HIS A 314 -19.95 7.19 -25.52
N ALA A 315 -19.20 8.10 -26.16
CA ALA A 315 -19.47 8.52 -27.53
C ALA A 315 -19.35 7.34 -28.53
N GLU A 316 -18.36 6.46 -28.36
CA GLU A 316 -18.21 5.24 -29.15
C GLU A 316 -19.41 4.28 -28.99
N ARG A 317 -19.96 4.16 -27.78
CA ARG A 317 -21.19 3.38 -27.52
C ARG A 317 -22.43 4.02 -28.15
N GLU A 318 -22.58 5.34 -28.08
CA GLU A 318 -23.66 6.05 -28.77
C GLU A 318 -23.59 5.87 -30.29
N ILE A 319 -22.38 5.99 -30.87
CA ILE A 319 -22.16 5.73 -32.30
C ILE A 319 -22.50 4.28 -32.63
N SER A 320 -22.07 3.32 -31.81
CA SER A 320 -22.39 1.89 -31.98
C SER A 320 -23.89 1.61 -31.87
N GLN A 321 -24.63 2.32 -31.01
CA GLN A 321 -26.08 2.21 -30.89
C GLN A 321 -26.79 2.81 -32.11
N ARG A 322 -26.40 4.00 -32.58
CA ARG A 322 -26.93 4.62 -33.80
C ARG A 322 -26.66 3.75 -35.04
N LEU A 323 -25.47 3.15 -35.14
CA LEU A 323 -25.13 2.22 -36.22
C LEU A 323 -25.99 0.95 -36.19
N LYS A 324 -26.29 0.41 -35.01
CA LYS A 324 -27.24 -0.71 -34.88
C LYS A 324 -28.64 -0.32 -35.31
N GLN A 325 -29.15 0.82 -34.87
CA GLN A 325 -30.49 1.31 -35.26
C GLN A 325 -30.60 1.54 -36.77
N LEU A 326 -29.55 2.06 -37.42
CA LEU A 326 -29.49 2.22 -38.88
C LEU A 326 -29.42 0.88 -39.62
N LEU A 327 -28.80 -0.14 -39.03
CA LEU A 327 -28.71 -1.49 -39.60
C LEU A 327 -30.04 -2.24 -39.41
N GLU A 328 -30.64 -2.19 -38.22
CA GLU A 328 -31.99 -2.71 -37.93
C GLU A 328 -33.07 -2.07 -38.84
N ALA A 329 -32.95 -0.77 -39.14
CA ALA A 329 -33.81 -0.09 -40.12
C ALA A 329 -33.58 -0.58 -41.56
N ARG A 330 -32.32 -0.80 -41.96
CA ARG A 330 -31.98 -1.35 -43.29
C ARG A 330 -32.43 -2.80 -43.46
N ASP A 331 -32.29 -3.62 -42.43
CA ASP A 331 -32.80 -4.99 -42.43
C ASP A 331 -34.34 -4.99 -42.58
N ALA A 332 -35.03 -4.02 -41.99
CA ALA A 332 -36.49 -3.87 -42.12
C ALA A 332 -36.92 -3.39 -43.51
N GLU A 333 -36.21 -2.43 -44.11
CA GLU A 333 -36.40 -2.01 -45.52
C GLU A 333 -36.15 -3.18 -46.49
N GLU A 334 -35.08 -3.98 -46.28
CA GLU A 334 -34.81 -5.16 -47.11
C GLU A 334 -35.91 -6.23 -46.94
N CYS A 335 -36.43 -6.43 -45.72
CA CYS A 335 -37.58 -7.30 -45.50
C CYS A 335 -38.84 -6.82 -46.23
N GLN A 336 -39.11 -5.50 -46.28
CA GLN A 336 -40.21 -4.95 -47.07
C GLN A 336 -40.00 -5.21 -48.56
N HIS A 337 -38.83 -4.90 -49.11
CA HIS A 337 -38.53 -5.15 -50.52
C HIS A 337 -38.59 -6.64 -50.91
N VAL A 338 -38.29 -7.56 -49.99
CA VAL A 338 -38.48 -9.01 -50.20
C VAL A 338 -39.96 -9.39 -50.25
N ILE A 339 -40.84 -8.70 -49.51
CA ILE A 339 -42.31 -8.87 -49.59
C ILE A 339 -42.82 -8.25 -50.90
N ASP A 340 -42.44 -7.01 -51.24
CA ASP A 340 -42.83 -6.32 -52.48
C ASP A 340 -42.48 -7.18 -53.72
N LEU A 341 -41.27 -7.74 -53.75
CA LEU A 341 -40.81 -8.64 -54.82
C LEU A 341 -41.51 -10.01 -54.79
N HIS A 342 -42.06 -10.45 -53.66
CA HIS A 342 -42.87 -11.66 -53.59
C HIS A 342 -44.27 -11.41 -54.16
N GLU A 343 -44.93 -10.30 -53.78
CA GLU A 343 -46.24 -9.88 -54.27
C GLU A 343 -46.18 -9.61 -55.79
N LEU A 344 -45.19 -8.86 -56.27
CA LEU A 344 -45.00 -8.63 -57.70
C LEU A 344 -44.75 -9.94 -58.47
N ARG A 345 -44.07 -10.93 -57.88
CA ARG A 345 -43.93 -12.27 -58.47
C ARG A 345 -45.23 -13.08 -58.44
N GLN A 346 -46.12 -12.86 -57.47
CA GLN A 346 -47.47 -13.44 -57.52
C GLN A 346 -48.29 -12.79 -58.64
N HIS A 347 -48.27 -11.46 -58.76
CA HIS A 347 -48.94 -10.74 -59.85
C HIS A 347 -48.40 -11.12 -61.24
N CYS A 348 -47.09 -11.37 -61.39
CA CYS A 348 -46.54 -11.90 -62.65
C CYS A 348 -47.12 -13.29 -62.96
N LYS A 349 -47.25 -14.18 -61.97
CA LYS A 349 -47.83 -15.53 -62.16
C LYS A 349 -49.33 -15.53 -62.44
N THR A 350 -50.09 -14.63 -61.81
CA THR A 350 -51.51 -14.47 -62.15
C THR A 350 -51.65 -13.89 -63.55
N LEU A 351 -50.80 -12.95 -63.96
CA LEU A 351 -50.77 -12.46 -65.34
C LEU A 351 -50.33 -13.54 -66.35
N GLU A 352 -49.32 -14.36 -66.02
CA GLU A 352 -48.89 -15.52 -66.82
C GLU A 352 -50.06 -16.49 -67.03
N THR A 353 -50.76 -16.90 -65.97
CA THR A 353 -51.92 -17.81 -66.07
C THR A 353 -53.15 -17.19 -66.76
N ILE A 354 -53.35 -15.87 -66.64
CA ILE A 354 -54.36 -15.14 -67.44
C ILE A 354 -53.97 -15.13 -68.92
N ILE A 355 -52.69 -14.94 -69.25
CA ILE A 355 -52.19 -15.00 -70.64
C ILE A 355 -52.28 -16.43 -71.19
N GLU A 356 -51.92 -17.46 -70.41
CA GLU A 356 -52.07 -18.87 -70.80
C GLU A 356 -53.54 -19.19 -71.11
N THR A 357 -54.46 -18.91 -70.17
CA THR A 357 -55.90 -19.13 -70.38
C THR A 357 -56.47 -18.28 -71.53
N ALA A 358 -55.98 -17.07 -71.77
CA ALA A 358 -56.34 -16.27 -72.94
C ALA A 358 -55.81 -16.89 -74.25
N THR A 359 -54.57 -17.40 -74.27
CA THR A 359 -54.03 -18.09 -75.46
C THR A 359 -54.74 -19.41 -75.74
N ASP A 360 -55.20 -20.14 -74.72
CA ASP A 360 -56.01 -21.34 -74.89
C ASP A 360 -57.45 -21.03 -75.30
N ALA A 361 -58.05 -19.94 -74.83
CA ALA A 361 -59.33 -19.44 -75.34
C ALA A 361 -59.22 -19.00 -76.82
N VAL A 362 -58.11 -18.37 -77.22
CA VAL A 362 -57.83 -18.02 -78.62
C VAL A 362 -57.56 -19.27 -79.47
N ARG A 363 -56.84 -20.28 -78.97
CA ARG A 363 -56.70 -21.59 -79.64
C ARG A 363 -58.05 -22.27 -79.85
N GLN A 364 -58.90 -22.29 -78.83
CA GLN A 364 -60.27 -22.82 -78.94
C GLN A 364 -61.07 -22.03 -79.98
N ALA A 365 -60.97 -20.70 -80.02
CA ALA A 365 -61.64 -19.86 -81.02
C ALA A 365 -61.16 -20.12 -82.46
N LEU A 366 -59.87 -20.45 -82.64
CA LEU A 366 -59.30 -20.81 -83.94
C LEU A 366 -59.72 -22.23 -84.36
N ASN A 367 -59.72 -23.22 -83.46
CA ASN A 367 -60.26 -24.55 -83.75
C ASN A 367 -61.73 -24.49 -84.19
N VAL A 368 -62.55 -23.65 -83.54
CA VAL A 368 -63.97 -23.37 -83.89
C VAL A 368 -64.13 -22.66 -85.26
N GLN A 369 -63.04 -22.16 -85.86
CA GLN A 369 -63.03 -21.61 -87.22
C GLN A 369 -62.50 -22.57 -88.28
N GLU A 370 -61.66 -23.55 -87.91
CA GLU A 370 -61.01 -24.46 -88.88
C GLU A 370 -61.80 -25.77 -89.12
N GLU A 371 -62.56 -26.28 -88.14
CA GLU A 371 -63.42 -27.47 -88.31
C GLU A 371 -64.85 -27.25 -87.77
N PRO A 372 -65.81 -26.83 -88.61
CA PRO A 372 -67.23 -26.76 -88.24
C PRO A 372 -67.92 -28.12 -88.40
N ASP A 373 -68.13 -28.84 -87.29
CA ASP A 373 -68.97 -30.05 -87.26
C ASP A 373 -70.42 -29.74 -87.70
N GLU A 374 -71.09 -30.70 -88.35
CA GLU A 374 -72.45 -30.52 -88.90
C GLU A 374 -73.54 -30.30 -87.83
N ASP A 375 -73.26 -30.57 -86.55
CA ASP A 375 -74.17 -30.32 -85.42
C ASP A 375 -74.09 -28.85 -84.95
N GLU A 376 -75.02 -28.03 -85.43
CA GLU A 376 -75.16 -26.61 -85.06
C GLU A 376 -75.36 -26.41 -83.53
N ALA A 377 -75.94 -27.41 -82.84
CA ALA A 377 -76.10 -27.43 -81.39
C ALA A 377 -74.76 -27.64 -80.62
N TYR A 378 -73.82 -28.41 -81.19
CA TYR A 378 -72.50 -28.60 -80.57
C TYR A 378 -71.63 -27.34 -80.73
N ASN A 379 -71.70 -26.70 -81.89
CA ASN A 379 -71.10 -25.39 -82.16
C ASN A 379 -71.66 -24.28 -81.26
N LEU A 380 -72.96 -24.31 -80.94
CA LEU A 380 -73.57 -23.41 -79.95
C LEU A 380 -73.05 -23.67 -78.53
N SER A 381 -72.99 -24.93 -78.10
CA SER A 381 -72.41 -25.33 -76.80
C SER A 381 -70.95 -24.87 -76.64
N GLN A 382 -70.13 -25.08 -77.68
CA GLN A 382 -68.74 -24.58 -77.68
C GLN A 382 -68.70 -23.04 -77.63
N ARG A 383 -69.57 -22.32 -78.37
CA ARG A 383 -69.64 -20.85 -78.29
C ARG A 383 -70.11 -20.34 -76.94
N GLU A 384 -71.07 -20.99 -76.28
CA GLU A 384 -71.50 -20.64 -74.93
C GLU A 384 -70.39 -20.91 -73.90
N SER A 385 -69.65 -22.02 -74.02
CA SER A 385 -68.46 -22.29 -73.21
C SER A 385 -67.36 -21.26 -73.43
N LEU A 386 -67.10 -20.85 -74.68
CA LEU A 386 -66.07 -19.87 -75.03
C LEU A 386 -66.48 -18.46 -74.57
N LEU A 387 -67.75 -18.09 -74.71
CA LEU A 387 -68.30 -16.85 -74.14
C LEU A 387 -68.21 -16.84 -72.61
N SER A 388 -68.50 -17.97 -71.97
CA SER A 388 -68.34 -18.14 -70.51
C SER A 388 -66.88 -18.02 -70.08
N ILE A 389 -65.94 -18.64 -70.80
CA ILE A 389 -64.50 -18.53 -70.52
C ILE A 389 -64.00 -17.09 -70.71
N LEU A 390 -64.48 -16.37 -71.72
CA LEU A 390 -64.15 -14.95 -71.93
C LEU A 390 -64.76 -14.05 -70.86
N LEU A 391 -66.01 -14.29 -70.45
CA LEU A 391 -66.63 -13.60 -69.31
C LEU A 391 -65.81 -13.84 -68.03
N ASP A 392 -65.46 -15.08 -67.72
CA ASP A 392 -64.63 -15.48 -66.58
C ASP A 392 -63.16 -14.97 -66.69
N LEU A 393 -62.77 -14.37 -67.81
CA LEU A 393 -61.48 -13.73 -68.03
C LEU A 393 -61.56 -12.19 -67.90
N PHE A 394 -62.74 -11.59 -68.16
CA PHE A 394 -63.01 -10.16 -67.95
C PHE A 394 -63.60 -9.83 -66.57
N ASP A 395 -64.37 -10.73 -65.97
CA ASP A 395 -64.98 -10.56 -64.63
C ASP A 395 -64.01 -10.86 -63.48
N LYS A 396 -62.77 -11.29 -63.77
CA LYS A 396 -61.68 -11.42 -62.78
C LYS A 396 -61.22 -10.03 -62.32
N PRO A 397 -61.54 -9.60 -61.08
CA PRO A 397 -61.08 -8.32 -60.58
C PRO A 397 -59.72 -8.51 -59.91
N ASP A 398 -58.63 -8.23 -60.65
CA ASP A 398 -57.40 -7.66 -60.08
C ASP A 398 -56.36 -7.30 -61.16
N LEU A 399 -56.71 -6.29 -61.97
CA LEU A 399 -55.75 -5.27 -62.38
C LEU A 399 -56.17 -3.93 -61.78
N GLN A 400 -56.22 -3.85 -60.46
CA GLN A 400 -56.12 -2.55 -59.81
C GLN A 400 -54.79 -1.92 -60.20
N ARG A 401 -54.83 -0.74 -60.81
CA ARG A 401 -53.66 0.13 -60.79
C ARG A 401 -53.35 0.45 -59.35
N THR A 402 -52.20 0.00 -58.87
CA THR A 402 -51.44 0.80 -57.92
C THR A 402 -50.99 2.06 -58.65
N ASP A 403 -51.84 3.09 -58.64
CA ASP A 403 -51.39 4.44 -58.95
C ASP A 403 -50.21 4.76 -58.00
N PRO A 404 -49.12 5.38 -58.49
CA PRO A 404 -47.88 5.58 -57.73
C PRO A 404 -48.09 6.65 -56.65
N THR A 405 -48.75 6.23 -55.58
CA THR A 405 -49.16 7.06 -54.45
C THR A 405 -47.96 7.27 -53.55
N ASP A 406 -47.45 8.49 -53.54
CA ASP A 406 -46.56 9.03 -52.52
C ASP A 406 -45.27 8.23 -52.26
N CYS A 407 -44.36 8.25 -53.25
CA CYS A 407 -42.93 8.36 -52.92
C CYS A 407 -42.68 9.69 -52.20
N GLU A 408 -43.01 9.75 -50.91
CA GLU A 408 -42.76 10.93 -50.08
C GLU A 408 -41.27 11.27 -50.06
N GLN A 409 -40.94 12.37 -50.72
CA GLN A 409 -39.78 13.21 -50.40
C GLN A 409 -38.44 12.45 -50.29
N MET A 410 -37.89 12.05 -51.44
CA MET A 410 -36.45 12.23 -51.66
C MET A 410 -36.13 13.70 -51.40
N GLN A 411 -35.84 14.06 -50.15
CA GLN A 411 -35.42 15.41 -49.79
C GLN A 411 -34.18 15.74 -50.61
N SER A 412 -34.22 16.90 -51.29
CA SER A 412 -33.09 17.37 -52.06
C SER A 412 -31.85 17.43 -51.17
N ILE A 413 -30.72 16.90 -51.65
CA ILE A 413 -29.43 16.98 -50.96
C ILE A 413 -28.86 18.40 -51.15
N ASP A 414 -29.64 19.39 -50.71
CA ASP A 414 -29.32 20.80 -50.83
C ASP A 414 -28.24 21.15 -49.79
N THR A 415 -27.02 21.27 -50.30
CA THR A 415 -25.93 22.02 -49.66
C THR A 415 -25.30 21.39 -48.40
N ILE A 416 -24.79 20.16 -48.51
CA ILE A 416 -23.66 19.74 -47.66
C ILE A 416 -22.41 20.56 -48.05
N ILE A 417 -22.28 21.77 -47.48
CA ILE A 417 -21.09 22.61 -47.63
C ILE A 417 -19.95 21.96 -46.85
N TYR A 418 -19.08 21.23 -47.54
CA TYR A 418 -17.86 20.64 -46.97
C TYR A 418 -16.86 21.73 -46.54
N THR A 419 -17.00 22.21 -45.30
CA THR A 419 -16.01 23.08 -44.67
C THR A 419 -14.81 22.28 -44.15
N LYS A 420 -13.61 22.82 -44.35
CA LYS A 420 -12.34 22.16 -44.00
C LYS A 420 -12.28 21.79 -42.51
N GLY A 421 -12.06 20.51 -42.22
CA GLY A 421 -11.93 19.96 -40.86
C GLY A 421 -12.98 18.91 -40.47
N ASN A 422 -14.11 18.80 -41.19
CA ASN A 422 -15.20 17.89 -40.83
C ASN A 422 -14.90 16.38 -41.04
N LEU A 423 -13.68 16.01 -41.45
CA LEU A 423 -13.21 14.63 -41.64
C LEU A 423 -12.19 14.17 -40.57
N GLY A 424 -12.04 14.91 -39.47
CA GLY A 424 -11.20 14.53 -38.30
C GLY A 424 -9.68 14.55 -38.50
N LEU A 425 -9.19 14.55 -39.75
CA LEU A 425 -7.77 14.43 -40.11
C LEU A 425 -6.91 15.68 -39.85
N ILE A 426 -7.52 16.85 -39.63
CA ILE A 426 -6.83 18.11 -39.30
C ILE A 426 -7.72 18.90 -38.32
N SER A 427 -7.15 19.36 -37.19
CA SER A 427 -7.87 20.22 -36.24
C SER A 427 -8.24 21.58 -36.86
N LYS A 428 -9.39 22.13 -36.47
CA LYS A 428 -9.75 23.51 -36.80
C LYS A 428 -8.78 24.47 -36.07
N ARG A 429 -8.45 25.57 -36.73
CA ARG A 429 -7.62 26.65 -36.19
C ARG A 429 -8.55 27.79 -35.76
N GLU A 430 -8.43 28.21 -34.51
CA GLU A 430 -9.14 29.36 -33.95
C GLU A 430 -8.25 30.61 -34.12
N GLU A 431 -8.75 31.64 -34.81
CA GLU A 431 -8.16 32.99 -34.86
C GLU A 431 -9.29 34.04 -34.83
N ASP A 432 -9.50 34.62 -33.64
CA ASP A 432 -10.01 35.94 -33.24
C ASP A 432 -10.87 36.83 -34.17
N ALA A 433 -11.97 37.37 -33.61
CA ALA A 433 -12.45 38.73 -33.88
C ALA A 433 -13.25 39.34 -32.70
N ASN A 434 -12.98 40.62 -32.39
CA ASN A 434 -13.65 41.46 -31.37
C ASN A 434 -15.12 41.77 -31.72
N GLY A 435 -16.00 42.31 -30.84
CA GLY A 435 -15.89 42.85 -29.47
C GLY A 435 -17.33 43.02 -28.88
N SER A 436 -17.65 43.88 -27.90
CA SER A 436 -16.99 45.07 -27.35
C SER A 436 -17.70 45.57 -26.07
N SER A 437 -16.99 46.34 -25.22
CA SER A 437 -17.53 47.40 -24.30
C SER A 437 -18.44 47.00 -23.10
N THR A 438 -18.47 47.69 -21.94
CA THR A 438 -17.84 48.99 -21.56
C THR A 438 -17.63 49.13 -20.02
N SER A 439 -16.47 49.69 -19.61
CA SER A 439 -16.27 50.56 -18.41
C SER A 439 -16.52 49.97 -17.00
N ILE A 440 -16.09 50.51 -15.84
CA ILE A 440 -15.59 51.85 -15.42
C ILE A 440 -14.30 51.73 -14.53
N THR A 441 -13.56 52.84 -14.41
CA THR A 441 -12.39 53.24 -13.55
C THR A 441 -12.21 52.53 -12.17
N SER A 442 -11.03 52.53 -11.52
CA SER A 442 -10.09 53.67 -11.34
C SER A 442 -8.66 53.30 -10.88
N ASP A 443 -7.79 54.32 -10.93
CA ASP A 443 -6.35 54.32 -10.70
C ASP A 443 -5.87 53.93 -9.29
N ASN A 444 -4.66 53.35 -9.21
CA ASN A 444 -3.54 54.14 -8.67
C ASN A 444 -2.15 53.61 -9.08
N LYS A 445 -1.11 54.43 -8.86
CA LYS A 445 0.21 54.31 -9.51
C LYS A 445 1.36 54.29 -8.50
N GLU A 446 2.50 53.76 -8.92
CA GLU A 446 3.76 53.77 -8.16
C GLU A 446 4.22 55.19 -7.77
N LYS A 447 4.88 55.31 -6.61
CA LYS A 447 6.25 55.82 -6.55
C LYS A 447 6.94 55.54 -5.20
N ALA A 448 8.26 55.55 -5.22
CA ALA A 448 9.13 55.41 -4.05
C ALA A 448 9.61 56.77 -3.52
N SER A 449 10.08 56.80 -2.27
CA SER A 449 10.91 57.86 -1.71
C SER A 449 11.74 57.35 -0.52
N ASP A 450 12.98 57.82 -0.44
CA ASP A 450 14.02 57.37 0.49
C ASP A 450 13.80 57.77 1.97
N SER A 451 14.47 57.09 2.91
CA SER A 451 15.68 57.61 3.60
C SER A 451 15.89 57.14 5.06
N ILE A 452 17.13 56.74 5.35
CA ILE A 452 17.96 57.08 6.53
C ILE A 452 17.23 57.08 7.89
N THR A 453 17.47 56.13 8.81
CA THR A 453 18.66 56.04 9.71
C THR A 453 18.81 54.56 10.20
N SER A 454 19.73 54.04 11.04
CA SER A 454 20.75 54.59 11.97
C SER A 454 21.93 53.60 12.27
N SER A 455 22.49 53.68 13.48
CA SER A 455 23.46 52.79 14.15
C SER A 455 23.03 51.31 14.27
N SER A 456 23.94 50.34 14.42
CA SER A 456 25.22 50.39 15.16
C SER A 456 26.37 49.59 14.53
N LYS A 457 27.62 49.90 14.96
CA LYS A 457 28.86 49.33 14.41
C LYS A 457 29.38 48.16 15.25
N ALA A 458 29.81 47.08 14.59
CA ALA A 458 30.74 46.11 15.17
C ALA A 458 32.21 46.54 14.90
N PRO A 459 33.14 46.39 15.87
CA PRO A 459 34.56 46.67 15.65
C PRO A 459 35.31 45.43 15.12
N LYS A 460 36.26 45.66 14.19
CA LYS A 460 37.31 44.68 13.84
C LYS A 460 38.70 45.25 14.13
N GLN A 461 39.63 44.34 14.36
CA GLN A 461 41.00 44.59 14.83
C GLN A 461 41.86 45.39 13.82
N LYS A 462 42.87 46.11 14.34
CA LYS A 462 44.12 46.41 13.62
C LYS A 462 45.31 46.36 14.58
N LYS A 463 46.51 46.07 14.03
CA LYS A 463 47.80 46.00 14.75
C LYS A 463 48.74 47.12 14.32
N SER A 464 49.48 47.68 15.26
CA SER A 464 50.80 48.35 15.11
C SER A 464 51.32 48.59 16.54
N ALA A 465 52.37 47.92 17.01
CA ALA A 465 53.80 48.25 16.82
C ALA A 465 54.25 49.55 17.53
N GLN A 466 55.47 49.75 18.05
CA GLN A 466 56.59 48.93 18.54
C GLN A 466 57.74 49.94 18.81
N SER A 467 58.12 50.20 20.07
CA SER A 467 59.34 50.96 20.45
C SER A 467 59.58 50.80 21.97
N ILE A 468 60.62 50.13 22.48
CA ILE A 468 62.08 50.41 22.50
C ILE A 468 62.52 51.31 23.67
N SER A 469 63.06 50.68 24.72
CA SER A 469 64.15 51.12 25.66
C SER A 469 64.20 50.10 26.82
N SER A 470 65.24 49.28 27.02
CA SER A 470 66.53 49.55 27.71
C SER A 470 66.36 49.97 29.20
N ASN A 471 67.17 49.53 30.18
CA ASN A 471 68.50 48.90 30.11
C ASN A 471 68.95 48.26 31.47
N THR A 472 69.88 47.30 31.45
CA THR A 472 70.75 46.85 32.60
C THR A 472 70.07 46.32 33.89
N SER A 473 70.69 45.60 34.84
CA SER A 473 72.09 45.13 35.06
C SER A 473 72.07 43.73 35.71
N LYS A 474 72.81 42.72 35.23
CA LYS A 474 74.10 42.23 35.81
C LYS A 474 74.34 42.55 37.31
N ARG A 475 74.35 41.53 38.19
CA ARG A 475 75.57 40.94 38.80
C ARG A 475 75.29 39.74 39.73
N CYS A 476 76.38 39.17 40.24
CA CYS A 476 76.58 38.07 41.20
C CYS A 476 75.68 38.15 42.46
N SER A 477 75.50 37.07 43.22
CA SER A 477 76.32 35.84 43.30
C SER A 477 75.52 34.54 43.28
#